data_AF-A0A7I8EGK4-F1
#
_entry.id   AF-A0A7I8EGK4-F1
#
_cell.length_a   1.000
_cell.length_b   1.000
_cell.length_c   1.000
_cell.angle_alpha   90.00
_cell.angle_beta   90.00
_cell.angle_gamma   90.00
#
_symmetry.space_group_name_H-M   'P 1'
#
loop_
_entity.id
_entity.type
_entity.pdbx_description
1 polymer ?
#
loop_
_entity_poly.entity_id
_entity_poly.type
_entity_poly.pdbx_seq_one_letter_code
_entity_poly.pdbx_strand_id
1 'polypeptide(L)'
;MYDFLAQSLSRLQGLIESQRDAIDLAVEKMLEAVAADRLIFAFGTGHSHMVPMELFGRAGGLANVAAMLDSCVLNGGGATRSGRLERLHGLADILWDEYQISKGDLLLIVSNSGLNAVIVEMAQRARAEGVYCIALTSLEQSRANTSRHPSGAKLYELADLVIDNGAPNGDALLRYGELGTGSFSSLSGIAIAQVLVAETVRRGVELGIDVPLYQSQNTDRATGNEALFARYKPRIKHL
;
A
#
# COMPACT_ATOMS: atom_id res chain seq x y z
N MET A 1 -31.49 7.37 -1.72
CA MET A 1 -30.38 6.82 -2.52
C MET A 1 -29.10 7.34 -1.92
N TYR A 2 -28.11 6.49 -1.64
CA TYR A 2 -26.84 6.91 -1.06
C TYR A 2 -25.84 7.20 -2.19
N ASP A 3 -25.76 8.47 -2.64
CA ASP A 3 -25.01 8.87 -3.85
C ASP A 3 -23.54 8.43 -3.81
N PHE A 4 -22.90 8.50 -2.64
CA PHE A 4 -21.52 8.05 -2.45
C PHE A 4 -21.36 6.58 -2.83
N LEU A 5 -22.25 5.71 -2.35
CA LEU A 5 -22.18 4.28 -2.60
C LEU A 5 -22.45 3.97 -4.08
N ALA A 6 -23.46 4.62 -4.67
CA ALA A 6 -23.81 4.43 -6.08
C ALA A 6 -22.64 4.80 -7.01
N GLN A 7 -22.01 5.96 -6.78
CA GLN A 7 -20.85 6.38 -7.58
C GLN A 7 -19.62 5.51 -7.30
N SER A 8 -19.38 5.14 -6.04
CA SER A 8 -18.22 4.34 -5.66
C SER A 8 -18.24 2.95 -6.27
N LEU A 9 -19.38 2.26 -6.28
CA LEU A 9 -19.49 0.90 -6.83
C LEU A 9 -19.20 0.88 -8.34
N SER A 10 -19.81 1.80 -9.10
CA SER A 10 -19.56 1.93 -10.53
C SER A 10 -18.09 2.24 -10.84
N ARG A 11 -17.49 3.18 -10.09
CA ARG A 11 -16.07 3.51 -10.24
C ARG A 11 -15.15 2.34 -9.89
N LEU A 12 -15.41 1.61 -8.80
CA LEU A 12 -14.61 0.45 -8.40
C LEU A 12 -14.60 -0.63 -9.49
N GLN A 13 -15.76 -0.91 -10.09
CA GLN A 13 -15.86 -1.91 -11.15
C GLN A 13 -15.00 -1.51 -12.37
N GLY A 14 -15.16 -0.29 -12.89
CA GLY A 14 -14.34 0.19 -14.00
C GLY A 14 -12.86 0.34 -13.66
N LEU A 15 -12.53 0.62 -12.39
CA LEU A 15 -11.16 0.74 -11.92
C LEU A 15 -10.42 -0.61 -11.99
N ILE A 16 -11.00 -1.67 -11.43
CA ILE A 16 -10.37 -3.00 -11.43
C ILE A 16 -10.18 -3.50 -12.86
N GLU A 17 -11.13 -3.24 -13.77
CA GLU A 17 -10.99 -3.59 -15.17
C GLU A 17 -9.87 -2.80 -15.87
N SER A 18 -9.78 -1.48 -15.63
CA SER A 18 -8.76 -0.64 -16.27
C SER A 18 -7.35 -0.83 -15.70
N GLN A 19 -7.22 -1.32 -14.47
CA GLN A 19 -5.94 -1.61 -13.81
C GLN A 19 -5.55 -3.09 -13.85
N ARG A 20 -6.26 -3.92 -14.63
CA ARG A 20 -6.05 -5.39 -14.68
C ARG A 20 -4.58 -5.77 -14.87
N ASP A 21 -3.92 -5.25 -15.90
CA ASP A 21 -2.54 -5.63 -16.21
C ASP A 21 -1.56 -5.24 -15.10
N ALA A 22 -1.78 -4.06 -14.49
CA ALA A 22 -0.96 -3.61 -13.37
C ALA A 22 -1.21 -4.45 -12.10
N ILE A 23 -2.46 -4.83 -11.84
CA ILE A 23 -2.83 -5.73 -10.76
C ILE A 23 -2.21 -7.11 -11.00
N ASP A 24 -2.29 -7.64 -12.21
CA ASP A 24 -1.74 -8.96 -12.55
C ASP A 24 -0.23 -9.00 -12.36
N LEU A 25 0.49 -7.97 -12.82
CA LEU A 25 1.94 -7.86 -12.60
C LEU A 25 2.29 -7.67 -11.12
N ALA A 26 1.50 -6.93 -10.36
CA ALA A 26 1.70 -6.80 -8.92
C ALA A 26 1.51 -8.14 -8.19
N VAL A 27 0.49 -8.93 -8.58
CA VAL A 27 0.26 -10.27 -8.06
C VAL A 27 1.43 -11.20 -8.40
N GLU A 28 1.98 -11.13 -9.61
CA GLU A 28 3.19 -11.87 -9.99
C GLU A 28 4.37 -11.53 -9.07
N LYS A 29 4.58 -10.24 -8.78
CA LYS A 29 5.64 -9.80 -7.86
C LYS A 29 5.40 -10.23 -6.41
N MET A 30 4.15 -10.26 -5.96
CA MET A 30 3.80 -10.81 -4.65
C MET A 30 4.04 -12.32 -4.57
N LEU A 31 3.72 -13.07 -5.64
CA LEU A 31 4.01 -14.50 -5.74
C LEU A 31 5.51 -14.80 -5.76
N GLU A 32 6.30 -14.01 -6.51
CA GLU A 32 7.77 -14.10 -6.50
C GLU A 32 8.31 -13.90 -5.08
N ALA A 33 7.82 -12.88 -4.35
CA ALA A 33 8.22 -12.64 -2.98
C ALA A 33 7.83 -13.78 -2.04
N VAL A 34 6.61 -14.30 -2.15
CA VAL A 34 6.14 -15.45 -1.36
C VAL A 34 7.00 -16.70 -1.62
N ALA A 35 7.20 -17.05 -2.90
CA ALA A 35 7.97 -18.24 -3.29
C ALA A 35 9.44 -18.16 -2.87
N ALA A 36 10.01 -16.96 -2.83
CA ALA A 36 11.39 -16.72 -2.41
C ALA A 36 11.55 -16.48 -0.90
N ASP A 37 10.49 -16.64 -0.09
CA ASP A 37 10.46 -16.31 1.35
C ASP A 37 10.95 -14.88 1.65
N ARG A 38 10.53 -13.92 0.81
CA ARG A 38 10.82 -12.48 0.93
C ARG A 38 9.66 -11.74 1.57
N LEU A 39 9.95 -10.58 2.13
CA LEU A 39 8.93 -9.74 2.75
C LEU A 39 8.28 -8.80 1.72
N ILE A 40 7.01 -8.49 1.96
CA ILE A 40 6.26 -7.45 1.26
C ILE A 40 6.12 -6.28 2.23
N PHE A 41 6.99 -5.28 2.08
CA PHE A 41 6.89 -4.05 2.85
C PHE A 41 5.77 -3.18 2.32
N ALA A 42 4.92 -2.65 3.20
CA ALA A 42 3.86 -1.73 2.83
C ALA A 42 4.00 -0.44 3.62
N PHE A 43 4.08 0.69 2.92
CA PHE A 43 4.30 2.02 3.49
C PHE A 43 3.26 3.01 3.00
N GLY A 44 2.83 3.90 3.90
CA GLY A 44 1.94 5.00 3.58
C GLY A 44 1.89 5.98 4.74
N THR A 45 1.72 7.26 4.43
CA THR A 45 1.65 8.34 5.41
C THR A 45 0.22 8.87 5.52
N GLY A 46 -0.09 9.59 6.60
CA GLY A 46 -1.40 10.22 6.74
C GLY A 46 -2.54 9.19 6.72
N HIS A 47 -3.56 9.37 5.88
CA HIS A 47 -4.63 8.37 5.70
C HIS A 47 -4.19 7.15 4.86
N SER A 48 -3.19 7.29 3.99
CA SER A 48 -2.74 6.21 3.11
C SER A 48 -2.16 5.01 3.88
N HIS A 49 -1.75 5.18 5.13
CA HIS A 49 -1.34 4.08 6.01
C HIS A 49 -2.44 3.03 6.26
N MET A 50 -3.71 3.37 6.02
CA MET A 50 -4.81 2.42 6.17
C MET A 50 -4.66 1.21 5.22
N VAL A 51 -4.01 1.37 4.06
CA VAL A 51 -3.77 0.26 3.13
C VAL A 51 -2.69 -0.69 3.65
N PRO A 52 -1.50 -0.22 4.08
CA PRO A 52 -0.56 -1.06 4.84
C PRO A 52 -1.19 -1.75 6.06
N MET A 53 -1.99 -1.02 6.85
CA MET A 53 -2.72 -1.60 7.99
C MET A 53 -3.69 -2.70 7.56
N GLU A 54 -4.41 -2.49 6.45
CA GLU A 54 -5.37 -3.47 5.92
C GLU A 54 -4.68 -4.77 5.49
N LEU A 55 -3.42 -4.71 5.03
CA LEU A 55 -2.65 -5.89 4.65
C LEU A 55 -2.01 -6.61 5.86
N PHE A 56 -1.95 -5.96 7.02
CA PHE A 56 -1.09 -6.38 8.12
C PHE A 56 -1.82 -7.17 9.22
N GLY A 57 -1.29 -8.34 9.58
CA GLY A 57 -1.65 -9.04 10.82
C GLY A 57 -3.12 -9.44 10.94
N ARG A 58 -3.84 -9.63 9.83
CA ARG A 58 -5.28 -9.91 9.82
C ARG A 58 -5.64 -11.29 9.27
N ALA A 59 -6.84 -11.76 9.58
CA ALA A 59 -7.41 -12.96 8.97
C ALA A 59 -7.54 -12.78 7.44
N GLY A 60 -7.13 -13.81 6.70
CA GLY A 60 -7.07 -13.80 5.24
C GLY A 60 -5.92 -12.95 4.67
N GLY A 61 -5.04 -12.41 5.51
CA GLY A 61 -3.86 -11.65 5.11
C GLY A 61 -2.62 -12.52 4.99
N LEU A 62 -1.72 -12.14 4.07
CA LEU A 62 -0.41 -12.77 3.92
C LEU A 62 0.48 -12.44 5.13
N ALA A 63 1.10 -13.46 5.72
CA ALA A 63 1.90 -13.31 6.92
C ALA A 63 3.30 -12.74 6.67
N ASN A 64 3.79 -12.73 5.42
CA ASN A 64 5.04 -12.09 5.03
C ASN A 64 4.89 -10.58 4.71
N VAL A 65 3.74 -9.97 5.00
CA VAL A 65 3.55 -8.51 4.88
C VAL A 65 4.12 -7.79 6.10
N ALA A 66 5.06 -6.88 5.87
CA ALA A 66 5.64 -6.01 6.87
C ALA A 66 5.13 -4.56 6.69
N ALA A 67 4.06 -4.19 7.40
CA ALA A 67 3.59 -2.80 7.38
C ALA A 67 4.55 -1.88 8.14
N MET A 68 4.89 -0.76 7.51
CA MET A 68 5.75 0.27 8.08
C MET A 68 4.90 1.31 8.83
N LEU A 69 4.70 1.07 10.14
CA LEU A 69 3.72 1.78 10.98
C LEU A 69 4.36 2.79 11.94
N ASP A 70 5.23 3.65 11.44
CA ASP A 70 5.91 4.62 12.30
C ASP A 70 5.02 5.80 12.73
N SER A 71 4.85 5.95 14.04
CA SER A 71 3.97 6.95 14.65
C SER A 71 4.23 8.41 14.23
N CYS A 72 5.43 8.74 13.71
CA CYS A 72 5.74 10.06 13.21
C CYS A 72 4.92 10.45 11.98
N VAL A 73 4.57 9.49 11.13
CA VAL A 73 3.86 9.75 9.87
C VAL A 73 2.41 9.26 9.87
N LEU A 74 1.95 8.67 10.99
CA LEU A 74 0.56 8.22 11.17
C LEU A 74 -0.30 9.30 11.82
N ASN A 75 -1.61 9.30 11.49
CA ASN A 75 -2.58 10.23 12.07
C ASN A 75 -2.73 10.08 13.59
N GLY A 76 -2.50 8.87 14.14
CA GLY A 76 -2.54 8.60 15.57
C GLY A 76 -1.48 9.38 16.38
N GLY A 77 -0.35 9.74 15.75
CA GLY A 77 0.68 10.62 16.33
C GLY A 77 0.37 12.12 16.18
N GLY A 78 -0.83 12.47 15.68
CA GLY A 78 -1.33 13.82 15.46
C GLY A 78 -1.32 14.23 13.98
N ALA A 79 -2.50 14.35 13.37
CA ALA A 79 -2.68 14.58 11.92
C ALA A 79 -1.92 15.82 11.37
N THR A 80 -1.93 16.95 12.09
CA THR A 80 -1.18 18.14 11.66
C THR A 80 0.33 17.95 11.81
N ARG A 81 0.76 17.20 12.83
CA ARG A 81 2.18 16.89 13.06
C ARG A 81 2.69 15.94 11.98
N SER A 82 1.99 14.85 11.71
CA SER A 82 2.36 13.88 10.69
C SER A 82 2.41 14.51 9.29
N GLY A 83 1.44 15.38 8.94
CA GLY A 83 1.48 16.10 7.67
C GLY A 83 2.64 17.08 7.51
N ARG A 84 3.22 17.60 8.60
CA ARG A 84 4.47 18.37 8.57
C ARG A 84 5.69 17.45 8.45
N LEU A 85 5.70 16.34 9.18
CA LEU A 85 6.79 15.36 9.15
C LEU A 85 6.88 14.64 7.80
N GLU A 86 5.77 14.43 7.10
CA GLU A 86 5.74 13.91 5.74
C GLU A 86 6.55 14.78 4.74
N ARG A 87 6.71 16.08 5.05
CA ARG A 87 7.47 17.04 4.24
C ARG A 87 8.92 17.19 4.71
N LEU A 88 9.33 16.50 5.78
CA LEU A 88 10.67 16.59 6.33
C LEU A 88 11.63 15.70 5.54
N HIS A 89 12.61 16.34 4.90
CA HIS A 89 13.71 15.64 4.22
C HIS A 89 14.55 14.82 5.19
N GLY A 90 15.02 13.66 4.73
CA GLY A 90 15.85 12.73 5.49
C GLY A 90 15.08 11.88 6.50
N LEU A 91 13.79 12.14 6.74
CA LEU A 91 12.98 11.25 7.58
C LEU A 91 12.78 9.90 6.91
N ALA A 92 12.69 9.82 5.57
CA ALA A 92 12.57 8.54 4.89
C ALA A 92 13.80 7.63 5.13
N ASP A 93 15.01 8.19 5.22
CA ASP A 93 16.23 7.42 5.52
C ASP A 93 16.19 6.83 6.92
N ILE A 94 15.81 7.65 7.92
CA ILE A 94 15.67 7.19 9.31
C ILE A 94 14.65 6.05 9.37
N LEU A 95 13.48 6.24 8.72
CA LEU A 95 12.46 5.20 8.68
C LEU A 95 12.98 3.96 7.97
N TRP A 96 13.57 4.08 6.77
CA TRP A 96 14.09 2.97 6.00
C TRP A 96 15.06 2.12 6.82
N ASP A 97 16.05 2.73 7.47
CA ASP A 97 17.12 2.03 8.18
C ASP A 97 16.61 1.27 9.43
N GLU A 98 15.43 1.60 9.94
CA GLU A 98 14.78 0.84 11.01
C GLU A 98 14.10 -0.45 10.52
N TYR A 99 13.84 -0.57 9.22
CA TYR A 99 13.31 -1.78 8.60
C TYR A 99 14.46 -2.46 7.87
N GLN A 100 14.61 -3.77 8.07
CA GLN A 100 15.67 -4.56 7.42
C GLN A 100 15.29 -4.88 5.97
N ILE A 101 14.92 -3.86 5.18
CA ILE A 101 14.55 -3.98 3.77
C ILE A 101 15.80 -4.38 2.98
N SER A 102 15.66 -5.34 2.08
CA SER A 102 16.77 -5.85 1.28
C SER A 102 16.38 -6.10 -0.17
N LYS A 103 17.39 -6.16 -1.05
CA LYS A 103 17.18 -6.57 -2.43
C LYS A 103 16.47 -7.94 -2.51
N GLY A 104 15.40 -8.00 -3.28
CA GLY A 104 14.53 -9.16 -3.42
C GLY A 104 13.25 -9.08 -2.58
N ASP A 105 13.19 -8.17 -1.61
CA ASP A 105 11.91 -7.79 -0.99
C ASP A 105 11.08 -6.94 -1.97
N LEU A 106 9.77 -6.86 -1.71
CA LEU A 106 8.83 -6.04 -2.46
C LEU A 106 8.40 -4.86 -1.61
N LEU A 107 8.32 -3.66 -2.19
CA LEU A 107 7.83 -2.46 -1.51
C LEU A 107 6.56 -1.93 -2.18
N LEU A 108 5.49 -1.80 -1.42
CA LEU A 108 4.27 -1.09 -1.80
C LEU A 108 4.21 0.26 -1.10
N ILE A 109 4.33 1.35 -1.85
CA ILE A 109 4.15 2.72 -1.34
C ILE A 109 2.77 3.22 -1.73
N VAL A 110 1.99 3.64 -0.74
CA VAL A 110 0.65 4.19 -0.90
C VAL A 110 0.68 5.68 -0.60
N SER A 111 0.36 6.50 -1.59
CA SER A 111 0.19 7.94 -1.41
C SER A 111 -0.74 8.47 -2.48
N ASN A 112 -1.85 9.10 -2.08
CA ASN A 112 -2.81 9.59 -3.07
C ASN A 112 -2.20 10.67 -3.99
N SER A 113 -1.34 11.52 -3.45
CA SER A 113 -0.71 12.60 -4.22
C SER A 113 0.69 12.25 -4.73
N GLY A 114 1.48 11.50 -3.94
CA GLY A 114 2.85 11.16 -4.31
C GLY A 114 3.83 12.34 -4.37
N LEU A 115 3.58 13.42 -3.63
CA LEU A 115 4.30 14.71 -3.80
C LEU A 115 5.27 15.07 -2.68
N ASN A 116 5.09 14.52 -1.47
CA ASN A 116 5.82 14.99 -0.28
C ASN A 116 7.17 14.27 -0.12
N ALA A 117 8.10 14.93 0.58
CA ALA A 117 9.49 14.50 0.69
C ALA A 117 9.63 13.04 1.13
N VAL A 118 8.97 12.63 2.23
CA VAL A 118 9.09 11.27 2.75
C VAL A 118 8.66 10.20 1.74
N ILE A 119 7.58 10.45 0.98
CA ILE A 119 7.10 9.52 -0.04
C ILE A 119 8.08 9.41 -1.21
N VAL A 120 8.58 10.56 -1.67
CA VAL A 120 9.52 10.63 -2.80
C VAL A 120 10.87 9.99 -2.43
N GLU A 121 11.40 10.32 -1.25
CA GLU A 121 12.68 9.80 -0.75
C GLU A 121 12.61 8.28 -0.47
N MET A 122 11.48 7.78 0.05
CA MET A 122 11.26 6.34 0.23
C MET A 122 11.35 5.58 -1.11
N ALA A 123 10.74 6.13 -2.17
CA ALA A 123 10.84 5.56 -3.52
C ALA A 123 12.25 5.69 -4.12
N GLN A 124 12.96 6.78 -3.83
CA GLN A 124 14.36 6.94 -4.23
C GLN A 124 15.28 5.93 -3.55
N ARG A 125 15.09 5.65 -2.26
CA ARG A 125 15.82 4.59 -1.53
C ARG A 125 15.55 3.22 -2.15
N ALA A 126 14.29 2.89 -2.41
CA ALA A 126 13.94 1.63 -3.07
C ALA A 126 14.68 1.45 -4.42
N ARG A 127 14.67 2.48 -5.26
CA ARG A 127 15.40 2.47 -6.54
C ARG A 127 16.92 2.35 -6.34
N ALA A 128 17.49 3.11 -5.40
CA ALA A 128 18.93 3.10 -5.13
C ALA A 128 19.43 1.73 -4.64
N GLU A 129 18.60 1.02 -3.86
CA GLU A 129 18.93 -0.28 -3.27
C GLU A 129 18.44 -1.47 -4.12
N GLY A 130 17.76 -1.20 -5.24
CA GLY A 130 17.26 -2.23 -6.16
C GLY A 130 16.10 -3.05 -5.59
N VAL A 131 15.26 -2.43 -4.76
CA VAL A 131 14.02 -2.99 -4.22
C VAL A 131 12.88 -2.62 -5.18
N TYR A 132 12.13 -3.62 -5.64
CA TYR A 132 11.03 -3.39 -6.57
C TYR A 132 9.92 -2.61 -5.87
N CYS A 133 9.56 -1.46 -6.43
CA CYS A 133 8.62 -0.52 -5.84
C CYS A 133 7.31 -0.46 -6.64
N ILE A 134 6.20 -0.80 -5.99
CA ILE A 134 4.84 -0.59 -6.48
C ILE A 134 4.30 0.69 -5.84
N ALA A 135 3.82 1.62 -6.66
CA ALA A 135 3.08 2.79 -6.20
C ALA A 135 1.57 2.58 -6.34
N LEU A 136 0.83 2.73 -5.25
CA LEU A 136 -0.63 2.87 -5.27
C LEU A 136 -0.98 4.34 -5.03
N THR A 137 -1.46 5.02 -6.07
CA THR A 137 -1.63 6.48 -6.08
C THR A 137 -2.84 6.90 -6.91
N SER A 138 -3.30 8.15 -6.78
CA SER A 138 -4.21 8.73 -7.76
C SER A 138 -3.38 9.39 -8.86
N LEU A 139 -3.41 8.85 -10.08
CA LEU A 139 -2.71 9.47 -11.21
C LEU A 139 -3.30 10.84 -11.54
N GLU A 140 -4.62 11.00 -11.41
CA GLU A 140 -5.30 12.27 -11.63
C GLU A 140 -4.80 13.35 -10.66
N GLN A 141 -4.77 13.05 -9.36
CA GLN A 141 -4.30 13.98 -8.34
C GLN A 141 -2.80 14.22 -8.47
N SER A 142 -1.99 13.18 -8.68
CA SER A 142 -0.55 13.32 -8.76
C SER A 142 -0.12 14.15 -9.97
N ARG A 143 -0.74 13.95 -11.14
CA ARG A 143 -0.44 14.73 -12.35
C ARG A 143 -0.90 16.19 -12.24
N ALA A 144 -2.04 16.44 -11.61
CA ALA A 144 -2.61 17.78 -11.47
C ALA A 144 -1.85 18.73 -10.53
N ASN A 145 -0.96 18.20 -9.68
CA ASN A 145 -0.29 18.97 -8.64
C ASN A 145 1.24 18.91 -8.77
N THR A 146 1.93 19.96 -8.33
CA THR A 146 3.40 20.04 -8.37
C THR A 146 4.02 19.25 -7.21
N SER A 147 5.14 18.57 -7.47
CA SER A 147 5.92 17.95 -6.41
C SER A 147 6.39 18.98 -5.38
N ARG A 148 6.47 18.57 -4.11
CA ARG A 148 7.05 19.39 -3.04
C ARG A 148 8.49 18.99 -2.72
N HIS A 149 8.99 17.92 -3.35
CA HIS A 149 10.37 17.52 -3.23
C HIS A 149 11.25 18.35 -4.20
N PRO A 150 12.46 18.81 -3.80
CA PRO A 150 13.34 19.64 -4.63
C PRO A 150 13.74 19.03 -5.97
N SER A 151 13.73 17.70 -6.10
CA SER A 151 14.00 17.02 -7.38
C SER A 151 12.90 17.23 -8.43
N GLY A 152 11.71 17.72 -8.02
CA GLY A 152 10.53 17.80 -8.88
C GLY A 152 9.83 16.46 -9.14
N ALA A 153 10.45 15.34 -8.74
CA ALA A 153 9.92 14.00 -8.97
C ALA A 153 8.67 13.72 -8.12
N LYS A 154 7.81 12.83 -8.63
CA LYS A 154 6.62 12.30 -7.96
C LYS A 154 6.74 10.79 -7.80
N LEU A 155 5.98 10.22 -6.86
CA LEU A 155 6.00 8.78 -6.57
C LEU A 155 5.85 7.91 -7.83
N TYR A 156 4.86 8.22 -8.69
CA TYR A 156 4.58 7.40 -9.87
C TYR A 156 5.72 7.40 -10.91
N GLU A 157 6.64 8.37 -10.85
CA GLU A 157 7.79 8.49 -11.75
C GLU A 157 8.99 7.70 -11.24
N LEU A 158 8.96 7.34 -9.95
CA LEU A 158 10.03 6.66 -9.24
C LEU A 158 9.78 5.16 -9.11
N ALA A 159 8.51 4.74 -9.00
CA ALA A 159 8.11 3.35 -8.88
C ALA A 159 8.36 2.54 -10.16
N ASP A 160 8.60 1.24 -9.99
CA ASP A 160 8.72 0.27 -11.10
C ASP A 160 7.35 -0.09 -11.68
N LEU A 161 6.32 -0.08 -10.83
CA LEU A 161 4.93 -0.34 -11.20
C LEU A 161 4.01 0.68 -10.54
N VAL A 162 3.03 1.17 -11.29
CA VAL A 162 2.01 2.08 -10.77
C VAL A 162 0.64 1.45 -10.91
N ILE A 163 -0.12 1.45 -9.82
CA ILE A 163 -1.53 1.12 -9.79
C ILE A 163 -2.28 2.41 -9.46
N ASP A 164 -3.11 2.87 -10.40
CA ASP A 164 -4.01 3.99 -10.17
C ASP A 164 -5.15 3.54 -9.24
N ASN A 165 -5.43 4.29 -8.18
CA ASN A 165 -6.59 4.07 -7.32
C ASN A 165 -7.86 4.77 -7.86
N GLY A 166 -7.70 5.57 -8.92
CA GLY A 166 -8.80 6.25 -9.60
C GLY A 166 -9.45 7.36 -8.78
N ALA A 167 -8.95 7.73 -7.60
CA ALA A 167 -9.50 8.87 -6.87
C ALA A 167 -9.33 10.16 -7.68
N PRO A 168 -10.35 11.05 -7.73
CA PRO A 168 -10.24 12.31 -8.45
C PRO A 168 -9.25 13.27 -7.76
N ASN A 169 -8.84 14.33 -8.46
CA ASN A 169 -8.02 15.37 -7.85
C ASN A 169 -8.74 16.01 -6.65
N GLY A 170 -8.11 15.94 -5.46
CA GLY A 170 -8.67 16.40 -4.20
C GLY A 170 -9.45 15.33 -3.43
N ASP A 171 -9.53 14.10 -3.96
CA ASP A 171 -10.15 12.93 -3.33
C ASP A 171 -11.56 13.19 -2.80
N ALA A 172 -12.43 13.72 -3.67
CA ALA A 172 -13.83 13.96 -3.38
C ALA A 172 -14.69 13.55 -4.57
N LEU A 173 -15.48 12.49 -4.43
CA LEU A 173 -16.41 12.03 -5.48
C LEU A 173 -17.66 12.91 -5.58
N LEU A 174 -18.13 13.43 -4.44
CA LEU A 174 -19.36 14.19 -4.38
C LEU A 174 -19.06 15.67 -4.25
N ARG A 175 -19.79 16.49 -5.00
CA ARG A 175 -19.74 17.95 -4.91
C ARG A 175 -21.11 18.53 -4.62
N TYR A 176 -21.17 19.39 -3.62
CA TYR A 176 -22.34 20.15 -3.21
C TYR A 176 -21.97 21.64 -3.20
N GLY A 177 -22.07 22.28 -4.37
CA GLY A 177 -21.47 23.59 -4.61
C GLY A 177 -19.93 23.51 -4.52
N GLU A 178 -19.33 24.40 -3.72
CA GLU A 178 -17.88 24.43 -3.49
C GLU A 178 -17.39 23.33 -2.53
N LEU A 179 -18.29 22.64 -1.84
CA LEU A 179 -17.94 21.61 -0.86
C LEU A 179 -17.76 20.25 -1.55
N GLY A 180 -16.56 19.68 -1.44
CA GLY A 180 -16.24 18.31 -1.86
C GLY A 180 -16.28 17.33 -0.68
N THR A 181 -16.84 16.14 -0.88
CA THR A 181 -16.86 15.06 0.12
C THR A 181 -16.91 13.68 -0.54
N GLY A 182 -16.89 12.62 0.27
CA GLY A 182 -16.90 11.24 -0.20
C GLY A 182 -15.55 10.86 -0.81
N SER A 183 -14.52 10.79 0.04
CA SER A 183 -13.19 10.35 -0.35
C SER A 183 -13.21 8.89 -0.82
N PHE A 184 -12.51 8.64 -1.93
CA PHE A 184 -12.51 7.38 -2.63
C PHE A 184 -11.19 6.64 -2.51
N SER A 185 -10.09 7.36 -2.27
CA SER A 185 -8.73 6.79 -2.25
C SER A 185 -8.56 5.65 -1.25
N SER A 186 -9.12 5.76 -0.04
CA SER A 186 -9.08 4.68 0.95
C SER A 186 -9.95 3.49 0.55
N LEU A 187 -11.16 3.74 0.02
CA LEU A 187 -12.08 2.68 -0.39
C LEU A 187 -11.50 1.86 -1.54
N SER A 188 -11.04 2.54 -2.60
CA SER A 188 -10.39 1.94 -3.76
C SER A 188 -9.07 1.28 -3.39
N GLY A 189 -8.24 1.94 -2.57
CA GLY A 189 -6.97 1.39 -2.13
C GLY A 189 -7.12 0.09 -1.33
N ILE A 190 -8.09 0.03 -0.41
CA ILE A 190 -8.43 -1.19 0.33
C ILE A 190 -8.96 -2.28 -0.61
N ALA A 191 -9.84 -1.93 -1.56
CA ALA A 191 -10.36 -2.88 -2.52
C ALA A 191 -9.24 -3.50 -3.38
N ILE A 192 -8.33 -2.66 -3.90
CA ILE A 192 -7.15 -3.11 -4.66
C ILE A 192 -6.26 -4.01 -3.79
N ALA A 193 -5.96 -3.59 -2.56
CA ALA A 193 -5.14 -4.38 -1.64
C ALA A 193 -5.72 -5.77 -1.37
N GLN A 194 -7.04 -5.88 -1.18
CA GLN A 194 -7.72 -7.15 -1.01
C GLN A 194 -7.74 -7.99 -2.29
N VAL A 195 -7.89 -7.37 -3.47
CA VAL A 195 -7.75 -8.08 -4.76
C VAL A 195 -6.35 -8.66 -4.92
N LEU A 196 -5.30 -7.87 -4.62
CA LEU A 196 -3.91 -8.32 -4.70
C LEU A 196 -3.66 -9.54 -3.80
N VAL A 197 -4.13 -9.51 -2.55
CA VAL A 197 -4.01 -10.63 -1.61
C VAL A 197 -4.79 -11.85 -2.12
N ALA A 198 -6.06 -11.68 -2.49
CA ALA A 198 -6.92 -12.77 -2.93
C ALA A 198 -6.36 -13.46 -4.18
N GLU A 199 -5.89 -12.69 -5.16
CA GLU A 199 -5.30 -13.23 -6.39
C GLU A 199 -3.94 -13.88 -6.16
N THR A 200 -3.12 -13.34 -5.25
CA THR A 200 -1.86 -13.99 -4.83
C THR A 200 -2.14 -15.35 -4.19
N VAL A 201 -3.13 -15.43 -3.30
CA VAL A 201 -3.53 -16.71 -2.68
C VAL A 201 -4.05 -17.68 -3.73
N ARG A 202 -4.98 -17.25 -4.59
CA ARG A 202 -5.59 -18.11 -5.62
C ARG A 202 -4.54 -18.69 -6.56
N ARG A 203 -3.70 -17.84 -7.15
CA ARG A 203 -2.64 -18.29 -8.08
C ARG A 203 -1.55 -19.08 -7.37
N GLY A 204 -1.22 -18.73 -6.13
CA GLY A 204 -0.26 -19.49 -5.32
C GLY A 204 -0.71 -20.93 -5.11
N VAL A 205 -1.99 -21.13 -4.76
CA VAL A 205 -2.59 -22.47 -4.64
C VAL A 205 -2.56 -23.23 -5.97
N GLU A 206 -2.93 -22.59 -7.08
CA GLU A 206 -2.90 -23.20 -8.41
C GLU A 206 -1.48 -23.63 -8.85
N LEU A 207 -0.46 -22.89 -8.42
CA LEU A 207 0.95 -23.16 -8.70
C LEU A 207 1.61 -24.10 -7.67
N GLY A 208 0.89 -24.52 -6.62
CA GLY A 208 1.45 -25.35 -5.55
C GLY A 208 2.48 -24.62 -4.66
N ILE A 209 2.42 -23.29 -4.60
CA ILE A 209 3.25 -22.47 -3.71
C ILE A 209 2.65 -22.50 -2.30
N ASP A 210 3.47 -22.72 -1.28
CA ASP A 210 3.05 -22.64 0.13
C ASP A 210 2.84 -21.18 0.54
N VAL A 211 1.60 -20.69 0.40
CA VAL A 211 1.23 -19.30 0.69
C VAL A 211 1.04 -19.11 2.20
N PRO A 212 1.84 -18.25 2.87
CA PRO A 212 1.74 -18.03 4.30
C PRO A 212 0.52 -17.15 4.61
N LEU A 213 -0.64 -17.76 4.88
CA LEU A 213 -1.91 -17.05 5.06
C LEU A 213 -2.42 -17.18 6.51
N TYR A 214 -2.72 -16.05 7.15
CA TYR A 214 -3.35 -16.07 8.47
C TYR A 214 -4.79 -16.57 8.41
N GLN A 215 -5.13 -17.49 9.31
CA GLN A 215 -6.51 -17.94 9.50
C GLN A 215 -7.23 -17.09 10.56
N SER A 216 -8.55 -17.03 10.46
CA SER A 216 -9.38 -16.38 11.48
C SER A 216 -9.24 -17.11 12.82
N GLN A 217 -9.03 -16.34 13.89
CA GLN A 217 -8.90 -16.91 15.24
C GLN A 217 -10.25 -17.30 15.87
N ASN A 218 -11.37 -16.81 15.30
CA ASN A 218 -12.72 -16.93 15.86
C ASN A 218 -13.60 -17.95 15.12
N THR A 219 -13.02 -18.80 14.28
CA THR A 219 -13.73 -19.85 13.54
C THR A 219 -13.00 -21.18 13.67
N ASP A 220 -13.71 -22.28 13.40
CA ASP A 220 -13.07 -23.59 13.27
C ASP A 220 -11.96 -23.52 12.21
N ARG A 221 -10.79 -24.05 12.56
CA ARG A 221 -9.57 -23.94 11.74
C ARG A 221 -8.81 -25.24 11.71
N ALA A 222 -8.21 -25.54 10.56
CA ALA A 222 -7.37 -26.71 10.38
C ALA A 222 -6.02 -26.56 11.09
N THR A 223 -5.50 -25.33 11.18
CA THR A 223 -4.19 -25.01 11.77
C THR A 223 -4.23 -23.67 12.50
N GLY A 224 -3.36 -23.46 13.48
CA GLY A 224 -3.20 -22.15 14.13
C GLY A 224 -2.17 -21.25 13.42
N ASN A 225 -2.10 -19.98 13.86
CA ASN A 225 -1.18 -18.98 13.28
C ASN A 225 0.18 -18.94 14.00
N GLU A 226 0.38 -19.75 15.05
CA GLU A 226 1.56 -19.70 15.93
C GLU A 226 2.86 -19.97 15.16
N ALA A 227 2.85 -20.90 14.20
CA ALA A 227 4.01 -21.18 13.35
C ALA A 227 4.36 -19.98 12.44
N LEU A 228 3.35 -19.29 11.90
CA LEU A 228 3.54 -18.07 11.10
C LEU A 228 4.10 -16.94 11.96
N PHE A 229 3.56 -16.72 13.16
CA PHE A 229 4.10 -15.73 14.10
C PHE A 229 5.55 -16.04 14.48
N ALA A 230 5.86 -17.29 14.82
CA ALA A 230 7.23 -17.69 15.14
C ALA A 230 8.20 -17.45 13.96
N ARG A 231 7.76 -17.68 12.72
CA ARG A 231 8.55 -17.46 11.50
C ARG A 231 8.80 -15.98 11.22
N TYR A 232 7.78 -15.13 11.33
CA TYR A 232 7.84 -13.75 10.85
C TYR A 232 8.15 -12.70 11.93
N LYS A 233 7.88 -12.98 13.21
CA LYS A 233 8.13 -12.03 14.31
C LYS A 233 9.58 -11.51 14.39
N PRO A 234 10.62 -12.33 14.15
CA PRO A 234 12.00 -11.83 14.12
C PRO A 234 12.32 -10.92 12.92
N ARG A 235 11.48 -10.94 11.86
CA ARG A 235 11.72 -10.25 10.58
C ARG A 235 10.82 -9.02 10.39
N ILE A 236 9.71 -8.97 11.11
CA ILE A 236 8.68 -7.93 10.96
C ILE A 236 8.56 -7.15 12.27
N LYS A 237 9.00 -5.88 12.24
CA LYS A 237 9.12 -4.99 13.41
C LYS A 237 7.84 -4.85 14.26
N HIS A 238 6.66 -4.87 13.63
CA HIS A 238 5.38 -4.56 14.29
C HIS A 238 4.52 -5.79 14.64
N LEU A 239 5.07 -7.00 14.52
CA LEU A 239 4.38 -8.28 14.77
C LEU A 239 4.59 -8.81 16.20
#